data_AF-A0A936IIJ5-F1
#
_entry.id   AF-A0A936IIJ5-F1
#
_cell.length_a   1.000
_cell.length_b   1.000
_cell.length_c   1.000
_cell.angle_alpha   90.00
_cell.angle_beta   90.00
_cell.angle_gamma   90.00
#
_symmetry.space_group_name_H-M   'P 1'
#
loop_
_entity.id
_entity.type
_entity.pdbx_description
1 polymer ?
#
loop_
_entity_poly.entity_id
_entity_poly.type
_entity_poly.pdbx_seq_one_letter_code
_entity_poly.pdbx_strand_id
1 'polypeptide(L)'
;MARDHFATLGLTPGDYAPVEIERQFHRLRGPLVATLTAPGRHAAARAELEALYVAYRALSRASTTTPTRSNLPIADDATHPSRVRAQAPEAELRELILASVEDGLLRHSRRQAIIEHARALGLGEFQAQLYIAQTLYGGADVLGPSQAAQPRRRQRTGPAVARVAAAGVLALAVFLALLRWSGV
;
A
#
# COMPACT_ATOMS: atom_id res chain seq x y z
N MET A 1 1.79 24.71 10.74
CA MET A 1 3.17 24.24 10.99
C MET A 1 3.41 23.05 10.08
N ALA A 2 4.09 23.24 8.95
CA ALA A 2 4.44 22.12 8.07
C ALA A 2 5.40 21.20 8.83
N ARG A 3 5.02 19.95 9.09
CA ARG A 3 5.92 18.98 9.71
C ARG A 3 7.04 18.67 8.73
N ASP A 4 8.28 18.80 9.17
CA ASP A 4 9.44 18.48 8.36
C ASP A 4 9.54 16.95 8.18
N HIS A 5 9.17 16.50 6.99
CA HIS A 5 9.16 15.08 6.63
C HIS A 5 10.57 14.49 6.60
N PHE A 6 11.59 15.30 6.28
CA PHE A 6 12.99 14.88 6.33
C PHE A 6 13.41 14.63 7.78
N ALA A 7 13.11 15.56 8.67
CA ALA A 7 13.40 15.42 10.11
C ALA A 7 12.71 14.18 10.72
N THR A 8 11.49 13.85 10.24
CA THR A 8 10.73 12.68 10.73
C THR A 8 11.39 11.35 10.32
N LEU A 9 12.09 11.32 9.18
CA LEU A 9 12.90 10.17 8.73
C LEU A 9 14.36 10.24 9.21
N GLY A 10 14.73 11.25 10.01
CA GLY A 10 16.10 11.49 10.44
C GLY A 10 17.05 11.80 9.27
N LEU A 11 16.52 12.38 8.21
CA LEU A 11 17.27 12.85 7.04
C LEU A 11 17.45 14.37 7.13
N THR A 12 18.55 14.87 6.60
CA THR A 12 18.71 16.30 6.32
C THR A 12 17.88 16.68 5.10
N PRO A 13 17.36 17.92 4.95
CA PRO A 13 16.68 18.32 3.72
C PRO A 13 17.61 18.19 2.50
N GLY A 14 17.18 17.47 1.47
CA GLY A 14 18.00 17.23 0.27
C GLY A 14 17.37 16.24 -0.71
N ASP A 15 18.07 16.01 -1.81
CA ASP A 15 17.67 15.04 -2.84
C ASP A 15 18.18 13.65 -2.49
N TYR A 16 17.27 12.75 -2.14
CA TYR A 16 17.58 11.35 -1.85
C TYR A 16 17.04 10.44 -2.93
N ALA A 17 17.81 9.40 -3.24
CA ALA A 17 17.32 8.33 -4.07
C ALA A 17 16.15 7.61 -3.37
N PRO A 18 15.11 7.17 -4.10
CA PRO A 18 13.97 6.45 -3.51
C PRO A 18 14.38 5.26 -2.63
N VAL A 19 15.43 4.55 -3.02
CA VAL A 19 15.99 3.40 -2.30
C VAL A 19 16.55 3.80 -0.93
N GLU A 20 17.14 4.98 -0.80
CA GLU A 20 17.69 5.47 0.47
C GLU A 20 16.58 5.85 1.45
N ILE A 21 15.53 6.51 0.94
CA ILE A 21 14.34 6.85 1.70
C ILE A 21 13.65 5.58 2.23
N GLU A 22 13.51 4.56 1.38
CA GLU A 22 12.93 3.26 1.74
C GLU A 22 13.78 2.54 2.79
N ARG A 23 15.12 2.47 2.60
CA ARG A 23 16.03 1.87 3.57
C ARG A 23 15.91 2.53 4.95
N GLN A 24 15.85 3.86 4.98
CA GLN A 24 15.73 4.61 6.22
C GLN A 24 14.37 4.39 6.91
N PHE A 25 13.28 4.35 6.13
CA PHE A 25 11.95 4.00 6.63
C PHE A 25 11.95 2.62 7.31
N HIS A 26 12.49 1.59 6.65
CA HIS A 26 12.53 0.24 7.22
C HIS A 26 13.38 0.16 8.48
N ARG A 27 14.52 0.88 8.52
CA ARG A 27 15.39 0.96 9.68
C ARG A 27 14.66 1.52 10.91
N LEU A 28 13.86 2.57 10.73
CA LEU A 28 13.13 3.22 11.83
C LEU A 28 11.84 2.48 12.22
N ARG A 29 11.19 1.81 11.26
CA ARG A 29 9.95 1.06 11.51
C ARG A 29 10.16 -0.14 12.45
N GLY A 30 11.26 -0.88 12.29
CA GLY A 30 11.51 -2.11 13.05
C GLY A 30 11.40 -1.94 14.57
N PRO A 31 12.15 -1.00 15.17
CA PRO A 31 12.07 -0.70 16.60
C PRO A 31 10.66 -0.30 17.04
N LEU A 32 9.98 0.57 16.29
CA LEU A 32 8.64 1.07 16.65
C LEU A 32 7.58 -0.04 16.66
N VAL A 33 7.66 -0.97 15.71
CA VAL A 33 6.78 -2.15 15.68
C VAL A 33 7.04 -3.05 16.88
N ALA A 34 8.30 -3.22 17.29
CA ALA A 34 8.61 -3.98 18.50
C ALA A 34 8.02 -3.32 19.76
N THR A 35 7.99 -1.98 19.82
CA THR A 35 7.40 -1.25 20.96
C THR A 35 5.89 -1.41 21.07
N LEU A 36 5.18 -1.80 19.99
CA LEU A 36 3.74 -2.06 20.04
C LEU A 36 3.39 -3.24 20.96
N THR A 37 4.31 -4.16 21.25
CA THR A 37 4.00 -5.26 22.18
C THR A 37 3.83 -4.79 23.63
N ALA A 38 4.25 -3.56 23.97
CA ALA A 38 4.13 -2.98 25.31
C ALA A 38 2.87 -2.10 25.42
N PRO A 39 1.86 -2.49 26.24
CA PRO A 39 0.58 -1.79 26.30
C PRO A 39 0.67 -0.33 26.77
N GLY A 40 1.60 0.00 27.66
CA GLY A 40 1.81 1.38 28.13
C GLY A 40 2.39 2.34 27.09
N ARG A 41 2.95 1.82 25.98
CA ARG A 41 3.56 2.62 24.91
C ARG A 41 2.82 2.53 23.56
N HIS A 42 1.71 1.80 23.53
CA HIS A 42 0.99 1.45 22.31
C HIS A 42 0.49 2.69 21.53
N ALA A 43 -0.11 3.65 22.23
CA ALA A 43 -0.66 4.86 21.61
C ALA A 43 0.43 5.76 21.01
N ALA A 44 1.54 5.95 21.75
CA ALA A 44 2.68 6.74 21.31
C ALA A 44 3.37 6.07 20.10
N ALA A 45 3.65 4.77 20.18
CA ALA A 45 4.27 4.02 19.09
C ALA A 45 3.41 4.01 17.82
N ARG A 46 2.08 3.95 17.95
CA ARG A 46 1.16 4.11 16.81
C ARG A 46 1.24 5.49 16.17
N ALA A 47 1.21 6.55 16.98
CA ALA A 47 1.30 7.92 16.48
C ALA A 47 2.64 8.17 15.76
N GLU A 48 3.73 7.63 16.29
CA GLU A 48 5.06 7.71 15.66
C GLU A 48 5.13 6.91 14.36
N LEU A 49 4.56 5.70 14.31
CA LEU A 49 4.48 4.91 13.07
C LEU A 49 3.65 5.61 11.99
N GLU A 50 2.54 6.22 12.37
CA GLU A 50 1.70 6.98 11.44
C GLU A 50 2.46 8.19 10.89
N ALA A 51 3.13 8.96 11.76
CA ALA A 51 3.96 10.09 11.35
C ALA A 51 5.09 9.67 10.40
N LEU A 52 5.78 8.56 10.72
CA LEU A 52 6.82 7.97 9.87
C LEU A 52 6.27 7.57 8.50
N TYR A 53 5.08 6.96 8.45
CA TYR A 53 4.45 6.55 7.19
C TYR A 53 4.02 7.74 6.33
N VAL A 54 3.48 8.80 6.95
CA VAL A 54 3.12 10.04 6.27
C VAL A 54 4.36 10.71 5.66
N ALA A 55 5.46 10.78 6.42
CA ALA A 55 6.73 11.33 5.93
C ALA A 55 7.30 10.54 4.75
N TYR A 56 7.33 9.20 4.87
CA TYR A 56 7.75 8.32 3.78
C TYR A 56 6.92 8.54 2.52
N ARG A 57 5.58 8.53 2.63
CA ARG A 57 4.68 8.76 1.50
C ARG A 57 4.88 10.12 0.84
N ALA A 58 5.14 11.16 1.63
CA ALA A 58 5.38 12.50 1.12
C ALA A 58 6.69 12.59 0.31
N LEU A 59 7.79 12.06 0.87
CA LEU A 59 9.10 12.10 0.21
C LEU A 59 9.16 11.18 -1.01
N SER A 60 8.63 9.96 -0.93
CA SER A 60 8.66 9.03 -2.07
C SER A 60 7.88 9.54 -3.29
N ARG A 61 6.83 10.35 -3.09
CA ARG A 61 6.10 11.03 -4.17
C ARG A 61 6.87 12.21 -4.75
N ALA A 62 7.60 12.95 -3.92
CA ALA A 62 8.39 14.09 -4.38
C ALA A 62 9.60 13.64 -5.22
N SER A 63 10.27 12.55 -4.81
CA SER A 63 11.41 11.97 -5.54
C SER A 63 11.05 11.36 -6.89
N THR A 64 9.78 11.04 -7.15
CA THR A 64 9.32 10.51 -8.46
C THR A 64 9.12 11.59 -9.51
N THR A 65 9.18 12.87 -9.13
CA THR A 65 8.94 14.01 -10.04
C THR A 65 10.18 14.54 -10.75
N THR A 66 11.37 14.00 -10.48
CA THR A 66 12.56 14.31 -11.28
C THR A 66 12.46 13.55 -12.60
N PRO A 67 12.18 14.20 -13.74
CA PRO A 67 12.20 13.52 -15.01
C PRO A 67 13.66 13.14 -15.26
N THR A 68 13.98 11.87 -15.08
CA THR A 68 15.22 11.29 -15.62
C THR A 68 15.20 11.56 -17.11
N ARG A 69 15.91 12.61 -17.51
CA ARG A 69 16.20 12.94 -18.90
C ARG A 69 17.18 11.88 -19.37
N SER A 70 16.66 10.71 -19.71
CA SER A 70 17.39 9.60 -20.31
C SER A 70 17.82 10.01 -21.72
N ASN A 71 18.89 10.78 -21.79
CA ASN A 71 19.70 10.88 -22.98
C ASN A 71 20.72 9.74 -22.93
N LEU A 72 20.43 8.59 -23.52
CA LEU A 72 21.49 7.76 -24.10
C LEU A 72 20.97 6.95 -25.29
N PRO A 73 21.81 6.76 -26.30
CA PRO A 73 21.42 6.38 -27.65
C PRO A 73 21.14 4.89 -27.74
N ILE A 74 20.24 4.56 -28.66
CA ILE A 74 20.01 3.22 -29.20
C ILE A 74 21.35 2.68 -29.68
N ALA A 75 21.91 1.73 -28.94
CA ALA A 75 22.94 0.84 -29.41
C ALA A 75 22.37 -0.57 -29.34
N ASP A 76 22.11 -1.12 -30.52
CA ASP A 76 21.93 -2.55 -30.74
C ASP A 76 23.04 -3.31 -30.02
N ASP A 77 22.69 -4.14 -29.04
CA ASP A 77 23.44 -5.38 -28.88
C ASP A 77 22.56 -6.50 -28.31
N ALA A 78 22.48 -7.53 -29.13
CA ALA A 78 21.60 -8.67 -28.98
C ALA A 78 22.32 -9.76 -28.21
N THR A 79 22.21 -9.80 -26.88
CA THR A 79 22.45 -11.05 -26.14
C THR A 79 21.84 -10.93 -24.74
N HIS A 80 20.63 -11.45 -24.49
CA HIS A 80 20.15 -11.95 -23.16
C HIS A 80 18.76 -12.60 -23.33
N PRO A 81 18.65 -13.88 -23.74
CA PRO A 81 17.36 -14.56 -23.89
C PRO A 81 16.92 -15.23 -22.57
N SER A 82 16.61 -14.46 -21.52
CA SER A 82 16.11 -15.07 -20.26
C SER A 82 15.10 -14.26 -19.44
N ARG A 83 14.69 -13.05 -19.85
CA ARG A 83 13.70 -12.24 -19.09
C ARG A 83 12.32 -12.08 -19.73
N VAL A 84 12.13 -12.55 -20.95
CA VAL A 84 10.87 -12.34 -21.70
C VAL A 84 9.82 -13.42 -21.44
N ARG A 85 10.17 -14.56 -20.81
CA ARG A 85 9.25 -15.71 -20.67
C ARG A 85 8.51 -15.83 -19.34
N ALA A 86 8.90 -15.09 -18.31
CA ALA A 86 8.33 -15.22 -16.95
C ALA A 86 7.15 -14.27 -16.64
N GLN A 87 6.88 -13.27 -17.47
CA GLN A 87 5.84 -12.25 -17.21
C GLN A 87 4.46 -12.59 -17.79
N ALA A 88 4.39 -13.52 -18.76
CA ALA A 88 3.13 -13.91 -19.40
C ALA A 88 2.09 -14.56 -18.46
N PRO A 89 2.45 -15.54 -17.59
CA PRO A 89 1.45 -16.24 -16.78
C PRO A 89 0.90 -15.38 -15.62
N GLU A 90 1.69 -14.41 -15.13
CA GLU A 90 1.31 -13.55 -14.01
C GLU A 90 0.32 -12.45 -14.45
N ALA A 91 0.48 -11.94 -15.67
CA ALA A 91 -0.44 -10.96 -16.25
C ALA A 91 -1.82 -11.57 -16.50
N GLU A 92 -1.87 -12.79 -17.03
CA GLU A 92 -3.11 -13.54 -17.29
C GLU A 92 -3.86 -13.84 -15.98
N LEU A 93 -3.15 -14.29 -14.94
CA LEU A 93 -3.76 -14.55 -13.64
C LEU A 93 -4.34 -13.28 -13.01
N ARG A 94 -3.65 -12.15 -13.16
CA ARG A 94 -4.09 -10.85 -12.64
C ARG A 94 -5.36 -10.36 -13.33
N GLU A 95 -5.46 -10.53 -14.64
CA GLU A 95 -6.65 -10.19 -15.42
C GLU A 95 -7.83 -11.06 -14.99
N LEU A 96 -7.62 -12.37 -14.84
CA LEU A 96 -8.65 -13.31 -14.39
C LEU A 96 -9.15 -12.95 -12.98
N ILE A 97 -8.25 -12.56 -12.07
CA ILE A 97 -8.63 -12.10 -10.73
C ILE A 97 -9.48 -10.83 -10.81
N LEU A 98 -9.06 -9.82 -11.60
CA LEU A 98 -9.80 -8.56 -11.73
C LEU A 98 -11.18 -8.75 -12.36
N ALA A 99 -11.29 -9.60 -13.38
CA ALA A 99 -12.58 -9.96 -13.98
C ALA A 99 -13.49 -10.74 -13.01
N SER A 100 -12.88 -11.48 -12.08
CA SER A 100 -13.59 -12.28 -11.08
C SER A 100 -14.04 -11.50 -9.85
N VAL A 101 -13.52 -10.28 -9.63
CA VAL A 101 -13.90 -9.42 -8.50
C VAL A 101 -15.22 -8.71 -8.80
N GLU A 102 -16.27 -9.12 -8.10
CA GLU A 102 -17.56 -8.39 -8.07
C GLU A 102 -17.68 -7.67 -6.72
N ASP A 103 -18.08 -6.39 -6.75
CA ASP A 103 -18.27 -5.55 -5.55
C ASP A 103 -17.05 -5.46 -4.60
N GLY A 104 -15.84 -5.67 -5.13
CA GLY A 104 -14.60 -5.61 -4.34
C GLY A 104 -14.33 -6.86 -3.49
N LEU A 105 -15.10 -7.94 -3.67
CA LEU A 105 -14.97 -9.18 -2.92
C LEU A 105 -14.88 -10.39 -3.85
N LEU A 106 -13.86 -11.22 -3.64
CA LEU A 106 -13.77 -12.53 -4.30
C LEU A 106 -14.59 -13.56 -3.51
N ARG A 107 -15.68 -14.06 -4.13
CA ARG A 107 -16.45 -15.20 -3.62
C ARG A 107 -15.58 -16.45 -3.53
N HIS A 108 -15.89 -17.33 -2.58
CA HIS A 108 -15.12 -18.54 -2.30
C HIS A 108 -14.94 -19.44 -3.53
N SER A 109 -15.99 -19.62 -4.33
CA SER A 109 -15.96 -20.42 -5.56
C SER A 109 -14.98 -19.87 -6.60
N ARG A 110 -14.97 -18.54 -6.81
CA ARG A 110 -14.03 -17.90 -7.75
C ARG A 110 -12.60 -17.94 -7.24
N ARG A 111 -12.38 -17.85 -5.93
CA ARG A 111 -11.06 -18.01 -5.31
C ARG A 111 -10.46 -19.39 -5.60
N GLN A 112 -11.26 -20.45 -5.50
CA GLN A 112 -10.81 -21.81 -5.81
C GLN A 112 -10.46 -21.96 -7.29
N ALA A 113 -11.29 -21.42 -8.20
CA ALA A 113 -11.01 -21.44 -9.63
C ALA A 113 -9.69 -20.72 -9.99
N ILE A 114 -9.40 -19.58 -9.34
CA ILE A 114 -8.13 -18.85 -9.53
C ILE A 114 -6.94 -19.69 -9.05
N ILE A 115 -7.06 -20.39 -7.93
CA ILE A 115 -5.99 -21.24 -7.38
C ILE A 115 -5.74 -22.46 -8.29
N GLU A 116 -6.80 -23.09 -8.80
CA GLU A 116 -6.70 -24.19 -9.75
C GLU A 116 -6.03 -23.75 -11.06
N HIS A 117 -6.40 -22.57 -11.56
CA HIS A 117 -5.79 -22.00 -12.76
C HIS A 117 -4.31 -21.62 -12.53
N ALA A 118 -3.97 -21.04 -11.38
CA ALA A 118 -2.59 -20.78 -11.00
C ALA A 118 -1.76 -22.07 -10.92
N ARG A 119 -2.35 -23.16 -10.39
CA ARG A 119 -1.69 -24.47 -10.35
C ARG A 119 -1.45 -25.03 -11.76
N ALA A 120 -2.37 -24.84 -12.70
CA ALA A 120 -2.17 -25.21 -14.11
C ALA A 120 -1.03 -24.43 -14.78
N LEU A 121 -0.78 -23.20 -14.32
CA LEU A 121 0.35 -22.35 -14.74
C LEU A 121 1.67 -22.68 -14.01
N GLY A 122 1.68 -23.70 -13.14
CA GLY A 122 2.85 -24.11 -12.37
C GLY A 122 3.14 -23.24 -11.13
N LEU A 123 2.20 -22.38 -10.74
CA LEU A 123 2.32 -21.53 -9.55
C LEU A 123 1.82 -22.27 -8.30
N GLY A 124 2.52 -22.08 -7.19
CA GLY A 124 2.12 -22.66 -5.90
C GLY A 124 0.88 -21.98 -5.33
N GLU A 125 0.14 -22.69 -4.48
CA GLU A 125 -1.07 -22.16 -3.83
C GLU A 125 -0.80 -20.89 -3.01
N PHE A 126 0.32 -20.85 -2.28
CA PHE A 126 0.75 -19.67 -1.55
C PHE A 126 0.99 -18.47 -2.47
N GLN A 127 1.60 -18.68 -3.64
CA GLN A 127 1.83 -17.62 -4.63
C GLN A 127 0.49 -17.10 -5.18
N ALA A 128 -0.46 -18.00 -5.48
CA ALA A 128 -1.80 -17.61 -5.93
C ALA A 128 -2.52 -16.75 -4.87
N GLN A 129 -2.44 -17.14 -3.59
CA GLN A 129 -3.02 -16.37 -2.49
C GLN A 129 -2.35 -15.00 -2.32
N LEU A 130 -1.03 -14.93 -2.49
CA LEU A 130 -0.28 -13.68 -2.47
C LEU A 130 -0.74 -12.75 -3.61
N TYR A 131 -0.92 -13.28 -4.82
CA TYR A 131 -1.42 -12.53 -5.97
C TYR A 131 -2.85 -12.03 -5.77
N ILE A 132 -3.71 -12.83 -5.16
CA ILE A 132 -5.08 -12.42 -4.80
C ILE A 132 -5.06 -11.29 -3.75
N ALA A 133 -4.24 -11.42 -2.70
CA ALA A 133 -4.11 -10.38 -1.69
C ALA A 133 -3.54 -9.09 -2.28
N GLN A 134 -2.54 -9.21 -3.16
CA GLN A 134 -1.94 -8.09 -3.86
C GLN A 134 -2.97 -7.40 -4.75
N THR A 135 -3.73 -8.13 -5.55
CA THR A 135 -4.74 -7.52 -6.45
C THR A 135 -5.90 -6.86 -5.71
N LEU A 136 -6.34 -7.42 -4.57
CA LEU A 136 -7.45 -6.89 -3.78
C LEU A 136 -7.06 -5.70 -2.88
N TYR A 137 -5.90 -5.76 -2.23
CA TYR A 137 -5.49 -4.80 -1.19
C TYR A 137 -4.29 -3.93 -1.58
N GLY A 138 -3.44 -4.44 -2.47
CA GLY A 138 -2.35 -3.70 -3.08
C GLY A 138 -2.83 -3.08 -4.39
N GLY A 139 -3.26 -1.82 -4.33
CA GLY A 139 -3.14 -0.97 -5.52
C GLY A 139 -1.76 -1.24 -6.13
N ALA A 140 -1.74 -1.60 -7.41
CA ALA A 140 -0.58 -2.05 -8.18
C ALA A 140 0.73 -1.45 -7.64
N ASP A 141 1.76 -2.29 -7.47
CA ASP A 141 3.18 -1.91 -7.28
C ASP A 141 3.87 -2.34 -5.98
N VAL A 142 3.42 -3.41 -5.30
CA VAL A 142 4.26 -3.97 -4.20
C VAL A 142 5.35 -4.93 -4.70
N LEU A 143 5.22 -5.56 -5.90
CA LEU A 143 6.24 -6.51 -6.41
C LEU A 143 6.40 -6.59 -7.95
N GLY A 144 5.93 -5.62 -8.74
CA GLY A 144 6.13 -5.61 -10.20
C GLY A 144 7.07 -4.48 -10.64
N PRO A 145 7.99 -4.69 -11.62
CA PRO A 145 8.77 -3.60 -12.18
C PRO A 145 7.81 -2.64 -12.90
N SER A 146 7.69 -1.45 -12.32
CA SER A 146 7.05 -0.23 -12.83
C SER A 146 6.84 -0.24 -14.34
N GLN A 147 5.62 -0.51 -14.79
CA GLN A 147 5.19 -0.24 -16.16
C GLN A 147 3.92 0.61 -16.18
N ALA A 148 4.12 1.82 -16.73
CA ALA A 148 3.17 2.68 -17.40
C ALA A 148 1.93 3.13 -16.62
N ALA A 149 2.03 4.38 -16.15
CA ALA A 149 0.93 5.23 -15.76
C ALA A 149 -0.24 5.19 -16.77
N GLN A 150 -1.43 4.86 -16.26
CA GLN A 150 -2.69 5.31 -16.85
C GLN A 150 -3.24 6.47 -16.01
N PRO A 151 -3.70 7.57 -16.62
CA PRO A 151 -4.20 8.73 -15.90
C PRO A 151 -5.60 8.41 -15.35
N ARG A 152 -5.68 7.94 -14.11
CA ARG A 152 -6.98 7.76 -13.44
C ARG A 152 -7.56 9.10 -13.02
N ARG A 153 -8.53 9.53 -13.82
CA ARG A 153 -9.55 10.55 -13.56
C ARG A 153 -9.94 10.57 -12.08
N ARG A 154 -9.69 11.71 -11.42
CA ARG A 154 -10.12 12.00 -10.04
C ARG A 154 -11.62 11.70 -9.89
N GLN A 155 -11.97 10.59 -9.24
CA GLN A 155 -13.28 10.44 -8.63
C GLN A 155 -13.19 11.03 -7.22
N ARG A 156 -13.84 12.18 -7.07
CA ARG A 156 -14.12 12.87 -5.82
C ARG A 156 -14.76 11.89 -4.83
N THR A 157 -14.03 11.49 -3.80
CA THR A 157 -14.61 10.94 -2.56
C THR A 157 -15.20 12.08 -1.74
N GLY A 158 -16.47 12.37 -1.95
CA GLY A 158 -17.38 12.76 -0.87
C GLY A 158 -18.35 11.60 -0.61
N PRO A 159 -19.30 11.68 0.32
CA PRO A 159 -19.30 12.21 1.68
C PRO A 159 -19.41 11.03 2.70
N ALA A 160 -18.69 9.93 2.48
CA ALA A 160 -18.81 8.73 3.33
C ALA A 160 -18.15 8.90 4.72
N VAL A 161 -17.07 9.70 4.80
CA VAL A 161 -16.35 9.97 6.06
C VAL A 161 -17.21 10.79 7.05
N ALA A 162 -18.13 11.61 6.55
CA ALA A 162 -19.04 12.38 7.39
C ALA A 162 -20.08 11.52 8.12
N ARG A 163 -20.48 10.37 7.55
CA ARG A 163 -21.49 9.49 8.16
C ARG A 163 -20.96 8.68 9.33
N VAL A 164 -19.66 8.34 9.32
CA VAL A 164 -19.02 7.61 10.44
C VAL A 164 -18.79 8.54 11.64
N ALA A 165 -18.46 9.80 11.41
CA ALA A 165 -18.33 10.79 12.47
C ALA A 165 -19.68 11.07 13.19
N ALA A 166 -20.78 11.16 12.44
CA ALA A 166 -22.11 11.40 13.00
C ALA A 166 -22.60 10.23 13.90
N ALA A 167 -22.31 8.98 13.52
CA ALA A 167 -22.68 7.81 14.31
C ALA A 167 -21.92 7.75 15.66
N GLY A 168 -20.65 8.16 15.68
CA GLY A 168 -19.85 8.21 16.90
C GLY A 168 -20.34 9.25 17.92
N VAL A 169 -20.74 10.44 17.45
CA VAL A 169 -21.26 11.51 18.33
C VAL A 169 -22.59 11.10 18.98
N LEU A 170 -23.46 10.42 18.23
CA LEU A 170 -24.76 9.97 18.73
C LEU A 170 -24.60 8.86 19.79
N ALA A 171 -23.69 7.91 19.56
CA ALA A 171 -23.36 6.87 20.55
C ALA A 171 -22.77 7.48 21.84
N LEU A 172 -21.88 8.48 21.72
CA LEU A 172 -21.28 9.16 22.87
C LEU A 172 -22.31 9.97 23.67
N ALA A 173 -23.23 10.66 22.99
CA ALA A 173 -24.29 11.43 23.65
C ALA A 173 -25.24 10.52 24.44
N VAL A 174 -25.63 9.36 23.89
CA VAL A 174 -26.47 8.37 24.58
C VAL A 174 -25.74 7.79 25.80
N PHE A 175 -24.44 7.50 25.67
CA PHE A 175 -23.63 6.99 26.78
C PHE A 175 -23.51 7.99 27.93
N LEU A 176 -23.28 9.27 27.64
CA LEU A 176 -23.24 10.33 28.66
C LEU A 176 -24.60 10.58 29.31
N ALA A 177 -25.69 10.49 28.54
CA ALA A 177 -27.05 10.59 29.09
C ALA A 177 -27.35 9.46 30.07
N LEU A 178 -26.94 8.22 29.74
CA LEU A 178 -27.06 7.06 30.62
C LEU A 178 -26.23 7.20 31.90
N LEU A 179 -24.98 7.68 31.79
CA LEU A 179 -24.14 7.93 32.96
C LEU A 179 -24.76 8.96 33.90
N ARG A 180 -25.26 10.08 33.35
CA ARG A 180 -25.94 11.13 34.11
C ARG A 180 -27.21 10.63 34.81
N TRP A 181 -27.95 9.71 34.19
CA TRP A 181 -29.12 9.10 34.81
C TRP A 181 -28.75 8.05 35.87
N SER A 182 -27.62 7.36 35.72
CA SER A 182 -27.13 6.36 36.67
C SER A 182 -26.49 6.94 37.93
N GLY A 183 -26.37 8.28 38.04
CA GLY A 183 -25.89 8.95 39.25
C GLY A 183 -24.40 8.75 39.55
N VAL A 184 -23.60 8.43 38.53
CA VAL A 184 -22.12 8.42 38.58
C VAL A 184 -21.57 9.80 38.23
#